data_AF-A0A940XRB0-F1
#
_entry.id   AF-A0A940XRB0-F1
#
_cell.length_a   1.000
_cell.length_b   1.000
_cell.length_c   1.000
_cell.angle_alpha   90.00
_cell.angle_beta   90.00
_cell.angle_gamma   90.00
#
_symmetry.space_group_name_H-M   'P 1'
#
loop_
_entity.id
_entity.type
_entity.pdbx_description
1 polymer ?
#
loop_
_entity_poly.entity_id
_entity_poly.type
_entity_poly.pdbx_seq_one_letter_code
_entity_poly.pdbx_strand_id
1 'polypeptide(L)'
;MGWGTRRAHPRGAERDAANRVKECRVAGIRAAGPGGAVSGVNLLSLRSHNAALLLDLLRGAGRAGMSRLELAERTGLTPQAVSKITARLREDGLIAEAGRQASTGGKPRTALRLVPQAGHAVGLQVDRDELRAVLVDLTGEVVAERRAALDLGAGAEAVLDVVVDEAQVLVEGPSGAAVLGVGVAMPGPLDHTHGVLHRVTGFPEWDGFPLRDALARRLGVPVVLDKDTNAAALGLAVGGEVGAFAYLHLGTGLGAGLVLGGAVHRGARTGAGEFGHQVVQLDGPPCPCGNRGCVEALCLAAVARGDIDGAARVLGEGAANLVGLLDIDLVLLGGRTVTAEPERFVRGVGAVLDTRARREGASSPVPVRIAPGGARAVAEGAAQLLLAPLFGRTQD
;
A
#
# COMPACT_ATOMS: atom_id res chain seq x y z
N MET A 1 -27.95 2.22 72.23
CA MET A 1 -26.84 2.98 71.58
C MET A 1 -26.07 2.02 70.69
N GLY A 2 -25.93 2.32 69.40
CA GLY A 2 -25.20 1.49 68.43
C GLY A 2 -25.90 1.52 67.08
N TRP A 3 -25.43 2.39 66.20
CA TRP A 3 -26.13 2.85 65.00
C TRP A 3 -26.15 1.81 63.88
N GLY A 4 -27.33 1.59 63.29
CA GLY A 4 -27.52 0.79 62.10
C GLY A 4 -27.05 1.54 60.84
N THR A 5 -26.29 0.86 59.99
CA THR A 5 -26.04 1.29 58.62
C THR A 5 -26.53 0.19 57.67
N ARG A 6 -27.62 0.49 56.97
CA ARG A 6 -28.17 -0.32 55.88
C ARG A 6 -27.19 -0.24 54.71
N ARG A 7 -26.66 -1.36 54.26
CA ARG A 7 -26.04 -1.46 52.92
C ARG A 7 -27.10 -1.93 51.94
N ALA A 8 -27.55 -1.02 51.08
CA ALA A 8 -28.38 -1.32 49.94
C ALA A 8 -27.56 -2.12 48.91
N HIS A 9 -28.14 -3.23 48.43
CA HIS A 9 -27.71 -3.91 47.20
C HIS A 9 -28.10 -3.06 45.98
N PRO A 10 -27.19 -2.73 45.05
CA PRO A 10 -27.61 -2.33 43.73
C PRO A 10 -27.77 -3.59 42.86
N ARG A 11 -28.99 -4.15 42.83
CA ARG A 11 -29.45 -4.93 41.68
C ARG A 11 -29.96 -3.91 40.66
N GLY A 12 -29.23 -3.70 39.57
CA GLY A 12 -29.70 -2.85 38.47
C GLY A 12 -28.61 -2.00 37.84
N ALA A 13 -27.59 -2.64 37.24
CA ALA A 13 -26.66 -1.97 36.31
C ALA A 13 -25.95 -2.93 35.34
N GLU A 14 -26.32 -4.22 35.28
CA GLU A 14 -25.63 -5.24 34.46
C GLU A 14 -26.48 -5.81 33.31
N ARG A 15 -27.67 -5.24 33.03
CA ARG A 15 -28.54 -5.70 31.93
C ARG A 15 -28.71 -4.72 30.76
N ASP A 16 -28.11 -3.54 30.83
CA ASP A 16 -28.25 -2.51 29.77
C ASP A 16 -27.06 -2.41 28.80
N ALA A 17 -26.01 -3.23 28.98
CA ALA A 17 -24.87 -3.31 28.05
C ALA A 17 -25.00 -4.44 27.02
N ALA A 18 -25.89 -5.41 27.23
CA ALA A 18 -25.98 -6.63 26.42
C ALA A 18 -27.01 -6.58 25.28
N ASN A 19 -27.70 -5.45 25.07
CA ASN A 19 -28.81 -5.36 24.10
C ASN A 19 -28.68 -4.21 23.09
N ARG A 20 -27.46 -3.69 22.89
CA ARG A 20 -27.15 -2.67 21.85
C ARG A 20 -26.37 -3.23 20.65
N VAL A 21 -26.31 -4.56 20.54
CA VAL A 21 -25.79 -5.28 19.37
C VAL A 21 -26.96 -5.99 18.70
N LYS A 22 -27.80 -5.24 17.98
CA LYS A 22 -28.76 -5.79 17.04
C LYS A 22 -29.26 -4.66 16.13
N GLU A 23 -29.08 -4.87 14.84
CA GLU A 23 -29.50 -4.05 13.70
C GLU A 23 -28.61 -2.85 13.32
N CYS A 24 -27.30 -3.08 13.16
CA CYS A 24 -26.56 -2.31 12.17
C CYS A 24 -26.77 -2.99 10.81
N ARG A 25 -27.70 -2.50 9.99
CA ARG A 25 -27.67 -2.80 8.56
C ARG A 25 -26.36 -2.22 8.04
N VAL A 26 -25.37 -3.07 7.75
CA VAL A 26 -24.09 -2.65 7.17
C VAL A 26 -24.39 -1.92 5.86
N ALA A 27 -24.34 -0.60 5.88
CA ALA A 27 -24.41 0.20 4.67
C ALA A 27 -23.06 0.03 3.98
N GLY A 28 -23.01 -0.76 2.91
CA GLY A 28 -21.80 -0.96 2.13
C GLY A 28 -21.25 0.38 1.61
N ILE A 29 -19.93 0.43 1.36
CA ILE A 29 -19.30 1.59 0.72
C ILE A 29 -19.98 1.79 -0.65
N ARG A 30 -20.34 3.03 -0.97
CA ARG A 30 -20.96 3.36 -2.26
C ARG A 30 -19.95 3.10 -3.38
N ALA A 31 -20.12 1.96 -4.06
CA ALA A 31 -19.40 1.64 -5.28
C ALA A 31 -19.72 2.66 -6.38
N ALA A 32 -18.77 2.88 -7.30
CA ALA A 32 -19.04 3.57 -8.55
C ALA A 32 -20.05 2.75 -9.41
N GLY A 33 -21.35 3.00 -9.21
CA GLY A 33 -22.45 2.30 -9.90
C GLY A 33 -23.00 3.06 -11.12
N PRO A 34 -23.67 2.38 -12.07
CA PRO A 34 -24.18 2.98 -13.31
C PRO A 34 -25.54 3.70 -13.18
N GLY A 35 -26.03 4.02 -11.98
CA GLY A 35 -27.38 4.57 -11.82
C GLY A 35 -27.53 5.49 -10.61
N GLY A 36 -27.57 6.81 -10.88
CA GLY A 36 -27.95 7.83 -9.90
C GLY A 36 -27.12 9.12 -10.01
N ALA A 37 -27.40 9.96 -11.02
CA ALA A 37 -26.98 11.36 -11.22
C ALA A 37 -25.50 11.79 -10.99
N VAL A 38 -24.61 10.88 -10.64
CA VAL A 38 -23.15 11.00 -10.70
C VAL A 38 -22.67 9.81 -11.52
N SER A 39 -22.06 10.07 -12.67
CA SER A 39 -21.58 9.04 -13.61
C SER A 39 -20.51 8.18 -12.94
N GLY A 40 -20.89 6.98 -12.48
CA GLY A 40 -19.98 6.04 -11.84
C GLY A 40 -18.97 5.47 -12.84
N VAL A 41 -17.69 5.58 -12.50
CA VAL A 41 -16.57 5.00 -13.26
C VAL A 41 -16.63 3.47 -13.21
N ASN A 42 -17.00 2.84 -14.32
CA ASN A 42 -16.94 1.39 -14.44
C ASN A 42 -15.49 0.94 -14.76
N LEU A 43 -14.78 0.45 -13.74
CA LEU A 43 -13.40 -0.10 -13.84
C LEU A 43 -13.24 -1.16 -14.95
N LEU A 44 -14.25 -2.02 -15.15
CA LEU A 44 -14.21 -3.06 -16.19
C LEU A 44 -14.25 -2.44 -17.59
N SER A 45 -14.87 -1.28 -17.74
CA SER A 45 -14.98 -0.58 -19.01
C SER A 45 -13.69 0.16 -19.41
N LEU A 46 -12.81 0.44 -18.45
CA LEU A 46 -11.53 1.15 -18.64
C LEU A 46 -10.35 0.25 -19.04
N ARG A 47 -10.55 -1.07 -19.13
CA ARG A 47 -9.51 -2.07 -19.47
C ARG A 47 -8.90 -1.96 -20.88
N SER A 48 -9.19 -0.91 -21.62
CA SER A 48 -8.48 -0.61 -22.86
C SER A 48 -7.06 -0.14 -22.53
N HIS A 49 -6.04 -0.89 -22.95
CA HIS A 49 -4.63 -0.52 -22.80
C HIS A 49 -4.36 0.93 -23.27
N ASN A 50 -4.97 1.32 -24.40
CA ASN A 50 -4.83 2.67 -24.95
C ASN A 50 -5.45 3.74 -24.03
N ALA A 51 -6.58 3.47 -23.39
CA ALA A 51 -7.20 4.41 -22.45
C ALA A 51 -6.34 4.58 -21.19
N ALA A 52 -5.76 3.49 -20.70
CA ALA A 52 -4.86 3.50 -19.55
C ALA A 52 -3.58 4.31 -19.83
N LEU A 53 -2.98 4.15 -21.02
CA LEU A 53 -1.84 4.97 -21.46
C LEU A 53 -2.17 6.47 -21.51
N LEU A 54 -3.35 6.82 -22.07
CA LEU A 54 -3.81 8.21 -22.13
C LEU A 54 -4.04 8.79 -20.72
N LEU A 55 -4.63 8.02 -19.81
CA LEU A 55 -4.85 8.42 -18.43
C LEU A 55 -3.53 8.61 -17.67
N ASP A 56 -2.53 7.73 -17.87
CA ASP A 56 -1.22 7.84 -17.20
C ASP A 56 -0.47 9.09 -17.65
N LEU A 57 -0.47 9.38 -18.96
CA LEU A 57 0.09 10.63 -19.48
C LEU A 57 -0.61 11.88 -18.91
N LEU A 58 -1.94 11.83 -18.78
CA LEU A 58 -2.70 12.93 -18.20
C LEU A 58 -2.48 13.07 -16.68
N ARG A 59 -2.29 11.96 -15.96
CA ARG A 59 -1.91 11.95 -14.55
C ARG A 59 -0.54 12.61 -14.36
N GLY A 60 0.45 12.23 -15.17
CA GLY A 60 1.80 12.81 -15.15
C GLY A 60 1.85 14.28 -15.58
N ALA A 61 0.95 14.73 -16.46
CA ALA A 61 0.85 16.13 -16.89
C ALA A 61 0.24 17.06 -15.81
N GLY A 62 -0.44 16.49 -14.80
CA GLY A 62 -1.05 17.23 -13.71
C GLY A 62 -2.05 18.30 -14.19
N ARG A 63 -2.02 19.48 -13.53
CA ARG A 63 -2.99 20.56 -13.79
C ARG A 63 -2.83 21.21 -15.16
N ALA A 64 -1.62 21.19 -15.74
CA ALA A 64 -1.36 21.76 -17.06
C ALA A 64 -2.12 21.02 -18.16
N GLY A 65 -2.37 19.73 -17.94
CA GLY A 65 -3.01 18.86 -18.92
C GLY A 65 -2.15 18.64 -20.17
N MET A 66 -2.72 17.98 -21.15
CA MET A 66 -2.07 17.66 -22.42
C MET A 66 -3.07 17.76 -23.58
N SER A 67 -2.64 18.28 -24.73
CA SER A 67 -3.49 18.36 -25.92
C SER A 67 -3.62 17.01 -26.61
N ARG A 68 -4.67 16.83 -27.42
CA ARG A 68 -4.86 15.59 -28.21
C ARG A 68 -3.70 15.30 -29.17
N LEU A 69 -3.00 16.33 -29.67
CA LEU A 69 -1.84 16.10 -30.53
C LEU A 69 -0.66 15.54 -29.72
N GLU A 70 -0.34 16.16 -28.58
CA GLU A 70 0.74 15.67 -27.71
C GLU A 70 0.45 14.25 -27.21
N LEU A 71 -0.82 13.94 -26.89
CA LEU A 71 -1.24 12.59 -26.55
C LEU A 71 -1.03 11.61 -27.72
N ALA A 72 -1.36 12.00 -28.96
CA ALA A 72 -1.12 11.17 -30.15
C ALA A 72 0.38 10.95 -30.39
N GLU A 73 1.19 12.01 -30.29
CA GLU A 73 2.65 11.95 -30.47
C GLU A 73 3.32 11.03 -29.44
N ARG A 74 2.94 11.13 -28.16
CA ARG A 74 3.53 10.33 -27.07
C ARG A 74 3.06 8.87 -27.05
N THR A 75 1.84 8.59 -27.51
CA THR A 75 1.29 7.23 -27.51
C THR A 75 1.48 6.50 -28.83
N GLY A 76 1.83 7.20 -29.93
CA GLY A 76 1.85 6.63 -31.28
C GLY A 76 0.47 6.29 -31.84
N LEU A 77 -0.62 6.67 -31.16
CA LEU A 77 -1.99 6.43 -31.61
C LEU A 77 -2.40 7.42 -32.70
N THR A 78 -3.32 6.99 -33.57
CA THR A 78 -3.88 7.89 -34.59
C THR A 78 -4.68 9.02 -33.93
N PRO A 79 -4.74 10.22 -34.54
CA PRO A 79 -5.56 11.32 -34.03
C PRO A 79 -7.05 10.95 -33.84
N GLN A 80 -7.56 10.06 -34.70
CA GLN A 80 -8.92 9.53 -34.61
C GLN A 80 -9.12 8.65 -33.37
N ALA A 81 -8.16 7.75 -33.08
CA ALA A 81 -8.20 6.91 -31.90
C ALA A 81 -8.14 7.74 -30.61
N VAL A 82 -7.22 8.71 -30.52
CA VAL A 82 -7.14 9.63 -29.38
C VAL A 82 -8.43 10.43 -29.21
N SER A 83 -9.02 10.91 -30.31
CA SER A 83 -10.28 11.65 -30.25
C SER A 83 -11.43 10.80 -29.71
N LYS A 84 -11.56 9.55 -30.17
CA LYS A 84 -12.59 8.61 -29.69
C LYS A 84 -12.40 8.26 -28.21
N ILE A 85 -11.17 7.96 -27.80
CA ILE A 85 -10.89 7.58 -26.40
C ILE A 85 -11.10 8.78 -25.47
N THR A 86 -10.57 9.96 -25.81
CA THR A 86 -10.76 11.16 -24.99
C THR A 86 -12.21 11.64 -24.94
N ALA A 87 -13.01 11.42 -25.99
CA ALA A 87 -14.45 11.70 -25.94
C ALA A 87 -15.15 10.82 -24.89
N ARG A 88 -14.87 9.51 -24.91
CA ARG A 88 -15.40 8.56 -23.94
C ARG A 88 -14.95 8.86 -22.51
N LEU A 89 -13.65 9.11 -22.30
CA LEU A 89 -13.13 9.46 -20.97
C LEU A 89 -13.75 10.76 -20.40
N ARG A 90 -14.15 11.70 -21.27
CA ARG A 90 -14.90 12.91 -20.85
C ARG A 90 -16.34 12.60 -20.50
N GLU A 91 -17.00 11.74 -21.30
CA GLU A 91 -18.36 11.26 -21.03
C GLU A 91 -18.43 10.51 -19.70
N ASP A 92 -17.41 9.71 -19.39
CA ASP A 92 -17.23 9.00 -18.12
C ASP A 92 -16.82 9.93 -16.96
N GLY A 93 -16.60 11.22 -17.21
CA GLY A 93 -16.23 12.22 -16.20
C GLY A 93 -14.77 12.15 -15.69
N LEU A 94 -13.94 11.29 -16.26
CA LEU A 94 -12.56 11.04 -15.83
C LEU A 94 -11.59 12.14 -16.24
N ILE A 95 -11.88 12.84 -17.34
CA ILE A 95 -11.05 13.93 -17.83
C ILE A 95 -11.91 15.14 -18.18
N ALA A 96 -11.34 16.34 -18.03
CA ALA A 96 -12.00 17.61 -18.33
C ALA A 96 -11.06 18.52 -19.15
N GLU A 97 -11.60 19.59 -19.71
CA GLU A 97 -10.77 20.61 -20.34
C GLU A 97 -10.03 21.41 -19.25
N ALA A 98 -8.72 21.64 -19.42
CA ALA A 98 -7.87 22.36 -18.47
C ALA A 98 -7.93 23.90 -18.64
N GLY A 99 -8.76 24.39 -19.58
CA GLY A 99 -8.73 25.76 -20.08
C GLY A 99 -7.85 25.93 -21.33
N ARG A 100 -7.80 27.13 -21.90
CA ARG A 100 -6.94 27.48 -23.04
C ARG A 100 -5.53 27.82 -22.54
N GLN A 101 -4.51 27.09 -22.99
CA GLN A 101 -3.11 27.51 -22.77
C GLN A 101 -2.80 28.76 -23.60
N ALA A 102 -1.98 29.66 -23.05
CA ALA A 102 -1.50 30.85 -23.76
C ALA A 102 -0.66 30.42 -24.98
N SER A 103 -0.98 31.02 -26.13
CA SER A 103 -0.39 30.64 -27.42
C SER A 103 0.98 31.27 -27.60
N THR A 104 2.00 30.47 -27.95
CA THR A 104 3.30 30.94 -28.47
C THR A 104 3.31 31.07 -30.00
N GLY A 105 2.15 31.32 -30.64
CA GLY A 105 2.07 31.64 -32.08
C GLY A 105 1.11 30.82 -32.94
N GLY A 106 0.15 30.07 -32.35
CA GLY A 106 -0.86 29.28 -33.08
C GLY A 106 -2.29 29.32 -32.49
N LYS A 107 -3.24 28.58 -33.09
CA LYS A 107 -4.63 28.49 -32.59
C LYS A 107 -4.64 27.89 -31.17
N PRO A 108 -5.39 28.47 -30.20
CA PRO A 108 -5.41 27.98 -28.82
C PRO A 108 -5.73 26.49 -28.74
N ARG A 109 -4.86 25.71 -28.10
CA ARG A 109 -5.03 24.27 -27.97
C ARG A 109 -5.84 23.97 -26.72
N THR A 110 -6.92 23.20 -26.85
CA THR A 110 -7.67 22.71 -25.70
C THR A 110 -6.85 21.60 -25.04
N ALA A 111 -6.26 21.89 -23.88
CA ALA A 111 -5.61 20.89 -23.05
C ALA A 111 -6.68 20.08 -22.30
N LEU A 112 -6.46 18.77 -22.20
CA LEU A 112 -7.26 17.85 -21.40
C LEU A 112 -6.49 17.55 -20.11
N ARG A 113 -7.19 17.38 -18.99
CA ARG A 113 -6.59 17.01 -17.70
C ARG A 113 -7.43 15.94 -17.01
N LEU A 114 -6.79 15.13 -16.18
CA LEU A 114 -7.46 14.22 -15.27
C LEU A 114 -8.35 15.02 -14.30
N VAL A 115 -9.52 14.48 -13.96
CA VAL A 115 -10.39 14.97 -12.89
C VAL A 115 -10.06 14.13 -11.64
N PRO A 116 -9.29 14.64 -10.67
CA PRO A 116 -8.79 13.81 -9.58
C PRO A 116 -9.92 13.17 -8.77
N GLN A 117 -10.99 13.92 -8.52
CA GLN A 117 -12.14 13.51 -7.72
C GLN A 117 -13.12 12.56 -8.44
N ALA A 118 -12.87 12.21 -9.71
CA ALA A 118 -13.76 11.33 -10.47
C ALA A 118 -13.79 9.88 -9.94
N GLY A 119 -12.81 9.51 -9.11
CA GLY A 119 -12.80 8.23 -8.40
C GLY A 119 -11.80 8.27 -7.26
N HIS A 120 -12.04 7.43 -6.25
CA HIS A 120 -11.15 7.29 -5.10
C HIS A 120 -10.82 5.82 -4.85
N ALA A 121 -9.67 5.56 -4.24
CA ALA A 121 -9.30 4.24 -3.74
C ALA A 121 -9.01 4.32 -2.25
N VAL A 122 -9.45 3.31 -1.50
CA VAL A 122 -9.04 3.15 -0.10
C VAL A 122 -7.79 2.27 -0.07
N GLY A 123 -6.77 2.71 0.66
CA GLY A 123 -5.59 1.91 0.95
C GLY A 123 -5.54 1.58 2.44
N LEU A 124 -5.47 0.30 2.77
CA LEU A 124 -5.42 -0.21 4.14
C LEU A 124 -4.08 -0.89 4.39
N GLN A 125 -3.35 -0.42 5.40
CA GLN A 125 -2.24 -1.14 6.01
C GLN A 125 -2.77 -1.79 7.30
N VAL A 126 -2.90 -3.11 7.28
CA VAL A 126 -3.26 -3.93 8.43
C VAL A 126 -1.96 -4.52 9.00
N ASP A 127 -1.43 -3.91 10.05
CA ASP A 127 -0.28 -4.47 10.80
C ASP A 127 -0.79 -5.35 11.96
N ARG A 128 0.11 -5.83 12.82
CA ARG A 128 -0.23 -6.65 13.98
C ARG A 128 -0.94 -5.86 15.07
N ASP A 129 -0.57 -4.59 15.25
CA ASP A 129 -0.97 -3.74 16.37
C ASP A 129 -1.65 -2.41 15.96
N GLU A 130 -1.64 -2.07 14.66
CA GLU A 130 -2.20 -0.82 14.13
C GLU A 130 -2.87 -1.07 12.77
N LEU A 131 -4.00 -0.39 12.56
CA LEU A 131 -4.59 -0.17 11.25
C LEU A 131 -4.32 1.27 10.81
N ARG A 132 -3.82 1.42 9.58
CA ARG A 132 -3.74 2.71 8.89
C ARG A 132 -4.56 2.66 7.62
N ALA A 133 -5.46 3.64 7.46
CA ALA A 133 -6.32 3.74 6.30
C ALA A 133 -6.12 5.10 5.62
N VAL A 134 -5.98 5.12 4.30
CA VAL A 134 -5.91 6.33 3.48
C VAL A 134 -6.96 6.29 2.39
N LEU A 135 -7.57 7.43 2.10
CA LEU A 135 -8.39 7.63 0.92
C LEU A 135 -7.57 8.47 -0.06
N VAL A 136 -7.37 7.97 -1.27
CA VAL A 136 -6.64 8.68 -2.31
C VAL A 136 -7.53 8.95 -3.51
N ASP A 137 -7.28 10.07 -4.19
CA ASP A 137 -7.94 10.41 -5.45
C ASP A 137 -7.22 9.76 -6.66
N LEU A 138 -7.70 10.01 -7.89
CA LEU A 138 -7.08 9.44 -9.10
C LEU A 138 -5.65 9.92 -9.38
N THR A 139 -5.21 11.02 -8.78
CA THR A 139 -3.82 11.46 -8.86
C THR A 139 -2.92 10.72 -7.87
N GLY A 140 -3.51 10.05 -6.88
CA GLY A 140 -2.82 9.36 -5.79
C GLY A 140 -2.61 10.25 -4.56
N GLU A 141 -3.15 11.47 -4.56
CA GLU A 141 -3.08 12.37 -3.42
C GLU A 141 -4.00 11.89 -2.30
N VAL A 142 -3.50 11.90 -1.06
CA VAL A 142 -4.26 11.52 0.12
C VAL A 142 -5.25 12.62 0.48
N VAL A 143 -6.55 12.31 0.40
CA VAL A 143 -7.63 13.24 0.73
C VAL A 143 -8.15 13.06 2.16
N ALA A 144 -7.95 11.88 2.75
CA ALA A 144 -8.27 11.58 4.15
C ALA A 144 -7.38 10.44 4.69
N GLU A 145 -7.12 10.45 5.99
CA GLU A 145 -6.36 9.40 6.69
C GLU A 145 -7.04 9.07 8.03
N ARG A 146 -6.99 7.80 8.42
CA ARG A 146 -7.37 7.30 9.74
C ARG A 146 -6.34 6.32 10.29
N ARG A 147 -6.28 6.25 11.61
CA ARG A 147 -5.44 5.32 12.37
C ARG A 147 -6.27 4.73 13.50
N ALA A 148 -6.17 3.43 13.70
CA ALA A 148 -6.81 2.75 14.81
C ALA A 148 -5.84 1.73 15.41
N ALA A 149 -5.96 1.50 16.71
CA ALA A 149 -5.32 0.35 17.33
C ALA A 149 -5.97 -0.93 16.79
N LEU A 150 -5.16 -1.96 16.57
CA LEU A 150 -5.62 -3.26 16.11
C LEU A 150 -4.97 -4.33 16.98
N ASP A 151 -5.63 -5.47 17.17
CA ASP A 151 -4.99 -6.67 17.68
C ASP A 151 -5.27 -7.78 16.67
N LEU A 152 -4.26 -8.14 15.88
CA LEU A 152 -4.40 -9.18 14.86
C LEU A 152 -4.73 -10.55 15.47
N GLY A 153 -4.45 -10.76 16.76
CA GLY A 153 -4.76 -11.96 17.54
C GLY A 153 -6.15 -11.96 18.18
N ALA A 154 -6.94 -10.89 18.03
CA ALA A 154 -8.32 -10.83 18.54
C ALA A 154 -9.29 -11.76 17.78
N GLY A 155 -8.83 -12.41 16.72
CA GLY A 155 -9.60 -13.27 15.83
C GLY A 155 -10.11 -12.50 14.60
N ALA A 156 -10.28 -13.25 13.50
CA ALA A 156 -10.52 -12.66 12.19
C ALA A 156 -11.76 -11.76 12.14
N GLU A 157 -12.86 -12.16 12.77
CA GLU A 157 -14.11 -11.39 12.76
C GLU A 157 -13.96 -10.02 13.43
N ALA A 158 -13.31 -9.97 14.61
CA ALA A 158 -13.08 -8.72 15.34
C ALA A 158 -12.14 -7.77 14.58
N VAL A 159 -11.09 -8.32 13.95
CA VAL A 159 -10.18 -7.55 13.10
C VAL A 159 -10.92 -6.99 11.88
N LEU A 160 -11.76 -7.79 11.24
CA LEU A 160 -12.56 -7.34 10.09
C LEU A 160 -13.58 -6.26 10.47
N ASP A 161 -14.18 -6.33 11.66
CA ASP A 161 -15.10 -5.30 12.15
C ASP A 161 -14.37 -3.94 12.25
N VAL A 162 -13.20 -3.91 12.90
CA VAL A 162 -12.38 -2.69 13.01
C VAL A 162 -11.99 -2.15 11.63
N VAL A 163 -11.54 -3.04 10.73
CA VAL A 163 -11.14 -2.64 9.38
C VAL A 163 -12.30 -2.05 8.58
N VAL A 164 -13.49 -2.66 8.67
CA VAL A 164 -14.68 -2.20 7.95
C VAL A 164 -15.19 -0.87 8.50
N ASP A 165 -15.28 -0.74 9.82
CA ASP A 165 -15.74 0.48 10.47
C ASP A 165 -14.83 1.67 10.11
N GLU A 166 -13.52 1.49 10.21
CA GLU A 166 -12.56 2.56 9.89
C GLU A 166 -12.57 2.92 8.40
N ALA A 167 -12.74 1.94 7.50
CA ALA A 167 -12.88 2.20 6.06
C ALA A 167 -14.18 2.94 5.73
N GLN A 168 -15.30 2.60 6.38
CA GLN A 168 -16.58 3.29 6.20
C GLN A 168 -16.50 4.74 6.67
N VAL A 169 -16.01 4.97 7.90
CA VAL A 169 -15.86 6.32 8.45
C VAL A 169 -14.91 7.18 7.59
N LEU A 170 -13.83 6.59 7.07
CA LEU A 170 -12.90 7.28 6.17
C LEU A 170 -13.59 7.81 4.90
N VAL A 171 -14.52 7.03 4.33
CA VAL A 171 -15.22 7.38 3.08
C VAL A 171 -16.41 8.31 3.31
N GLU A 172 -17.04 8.28 4.49
CA GLU A 172 -18.14 9.19 4.83
C GLU A 172 -17.69 10.65 4.99
N GLY A 173 -16.44 10.88 5.41
CA GLY A 173 -15.89 12.22 5.62
C GLY A 173 -15.98 13.14 4.37
N PRO A 174 -15.38 12.74 3.23
CA PRO A 174 -15.54 13.48 1.97
C PRO A 174 -16.88 13.14 1.30
N SER A 175 -17.86 14.04 1.44
CA SER A 175 -19.20 13.89 0.88
C SER A 175 -19.18 13.50 -0.61
N GLY A 176 -19.64 12.29 -0.95
CA GLY A 176 -19.88 11.85 -2.33
C GLY A 176 -18.68 11.23 -3.06
N ALA A 177 -17.61 10.83 -2.37
CA ALA A 177 -16.50 10.11 -3.00
C ALA A 177 -16.96 8.77 -3.58
N ALA A 178 -16.92 8.65 -4.92
CA ALA A 178 -17.12 7.36 -5.60
C ALA A 178 -15.89 6.47 -5.36
N VAL A 179 -16.04 5.42 -4.56
CA VAL A 179 -14.93 4.50 -4.26
C VAL A 179 -14.88 3.40 -5.32
N LEU A 180 -13.72 3.27 -5.93
CA LEU A 180 -13.40 2.28 -6.95
C LEU A 180 -13.15 0.90 -6.34
N GLY A 181 -12.58 0.87 -5.13
CA GLY A 181 -12.33 -0.35 -4.37
C GLY A 181 -11.46 -0.08 -3.13
N VAL A 182 -11.10 -1.16 -2.45
CA VAL A 182 -10.16 -1.17 -1.33
C VAL A 182 -8.93 -2.03 -1.62
N GLY A 183 -7.74 -1.46 -1.49
CA GLY A 183 -6.48 -2.20 -1.52
C GLY A 183 -6.00 -2.46 -0.10
N VAL A 184 -5.64 -3.72 0.18
CA VAL A 184 -5.22 -4.19 1.49
C VAL A 184 -3.77 -4.64 1.43
N ALA A 185 -2.99 -4.17 2.38
CA ALA A 185 -1.59 -4.46 2.55
C ALA A 185 -1.36 -4.96 3.98
N MET A 186 -0.71 -6.12 4.13
CA MET A 186 -0.45 -6.70 5.45
C MET A 186 0.80 -7.58 5.48
N PRO A 187 1.35 -7.90 6.67
CA PRO A 187 2.45 -8.84 6.80
C PRO A 187 2.11 -10.21 6.20
N GLY A 188 3.08 -10.79 5.50
CA GLY A 188 2.99 -12.15 4.97
C GLY A 188 3.23 -13.25 6.03
N PRO A 189 3.18 -14.54 5.62
CA PRO A 189 2.94 -15.01 4.26
C PRO A 189 1.47 -14.91 3.81
N LEU A 190 1.25 -14.66 2.51
CA LEU A 190 -0.09 -14.65 1.91
C LEU A 190 -0.02 -14.98 0.41
N ASP A 191 -1.14 -15.46 -0.13
CA ASP A 191 -1.41 -15.62 -1.55
C ASP A 191 -2.25 -14.43 -2.02
N HIS A 192 -1.58 -13.44 -2.62
CA HIS A 192 -2.23 -12.24 -3.15
C HIS A 192 -3.10 -12.53 -4.37
N THR A 193 -2.82 -13.60 -5.12
CA THR A 193 -3.57 -14.00 -6.31
C THR A 193 -4.96 -14.51 -5.92
N HIS A 194 -5.03 -15.39 -4.92
CA HIS A 194 -6.28 -15.95 -4.42
C HIS A 194 -6.88 -15.12 -3.27
N GLY A 195 -6.13 -14.17 -2.70
CA GLY A 195 -6.59 -13.32 -1.61
C GLY A 195 -6.70 -14.05 -0.27
N VAL A 196 -5.81 -15.03 -0.05
CA VAL A 196 -5.82 -15.97 1.09
C VAL A 196 -4.55 -15.78 1.92
N LEU A 197 -4.69 -15.82 3.25
CA LEU A 197 -3.56 -15.73 4.16
C LEU A 197 -2.93 -17.10 4.42
N HIS A 198 -1.62 -17.14 4.69
CA HIS A 198 -0.90 -18.39 4.89
C HIS A 198 0.06 -18.30 6.06
N ARG A 199 -0.18 -19.08 7.12
CA ARG A 199 0.71 -19.21 8.29
C ARG A 199 1.33 -17.87 8.73
N VAL A 200 0.50 -16.84 8.89
CA VAL A 200 0.95 -15.51 9.34
C VAL A 200 1.73 -15.69 10.64
N THR A 201 2.99 -15.25 10.65
CA THR A 201 3.92 -15.57 11.73
C THR A 201 3.40 -15.06 13.07
N GLY A 202 3.09 -15.97 14.00
CA GLY A 202 2.53 -15.66 15.32
C GLY A 202 1.00 -15.62 15.41
N PHE A 203 0.29 -15.83 14.28
CA PHE A 203 -1.17 -15.80 14.21
C PHE A 203 -1.71 -16.96 13.34
N PRO A 204 -1.61 -18.22 13.82
CA PRO A 204 -1.97 -19.42 13.06
C PRO A 204 -3.45 -19.48 12.64
N GLU A 205 -4.35 -18.78 13.33
CA GLU A 205 -5.78 -18.69 13.04
C GLU A 205 -6.10 -18.08 11.67
N TRP A 206 -5.14 -17.38 11.07
CA TRP A 206 -5.28 -16.81 9.73
C TRP A 206 -4.91 -17.78 8.61
N ASP A 207 -4.33 -18.95 8.91
CA ASP A 207 -3.92 -19.88 7.86
C ASP A 207 -5.12 -20.40 7.05
N GLY A 208 -5.11 -20.13 5.74
CA GLY A 208 -6.22 -20.45 4.83
C GLY A 208 -7.39 -19.45 4.86
N PHE A 209 -7.29 -18.34 5.60
CA PHE A 209 -8.38 -17.38 5.70
C PHE A 209 -8.56 -16.56 4.40
N PRO A 210 -9.75 -16.55 3.77
CA PRO A 210 -10.01 -15.84 2.51
C PRO A 210 -10.28 -14.34 2.74
N LEU A 211 -9.25 -13.62 3.18
CA LEU A 211 -9.36 -12.23 3.63
C LEU A 211 -9.99 -11.31 2.59
N ARG A 212 -9.53 -11.40 1.32
CA ARG A 212 -10.03 -10.54 0.24
C ARG A 212 -11.53 -10.68 0.07
N ASP A 213 -12.02 -11.91 -0.02
CA ASP A 213 -13.42 -12.18 -0.29
C ASP A 213 -14.29 -11.85 0.93
N ALA A 214 -13.76 -12.04 2.14
CA ALA A 214 -14.44 -11.65 3.38
C ALA A 214 -14.63 -10.12 3.46
N LEU A 215 -13.58 -9.34 3.19
CA LEU A 215 -13.65 -7.88 3.14
C LEU A 215 -14.54 -7.40 2.00
N ALA A 216 -14.44 -7.98 0.80
CA ALA A 216 -15.26 -7.59 -0.35
C ALA A 216 -16.75 -7.75 -0.06
N ARG A 217 -17.16 -8.85 0.61
CA ARG A 217 -18.55 -9.06 1.02
C ARG A 217 -19.04 -8.02 2.02
N ARG A 218 -18.21 -7.62 2.99
CA ARG A 218 -18.59 -6.65 4.03
C ARG A 218 -18.61 -5.21 3.52
N LEU A 219 -17.64 -4.85 2.70
CA LEU A 219 -17.47 -3.48 2.17
C LEU A 219 -18.36 -3.21 0.96
N GLY A 220 -18.79 -4.24 0.22
CA GLY A 220 -19.63 -4.11 -0.97
C GLY A 220 -18.91 -3.54 -2.20
N VAL A 221 -17.58 -3.50 -2.17
CA VAL A 221 -16.71 -3.01 -3.26
C VAL A 221 -15.60 -4.02 -3.56
N PRO A 222 -14.95 -3.94 -4.75
CA PRO A 222 -13.80 -4.79 -5.05
C PRO A 222 -12.67 -4.61 -4.02
N VAL A 223 -12.07 -5.72 -3.63
CA VAL A 223 -10.91 -5.75 -2.73
C VAL A 223 -9.74 -6.43 -3.44
N VAL A 224 -8.55 -5.85 -3.31
CA VAL A 224 -7.29 -6.49 -3.69
C VAL A 224 -6.39 -6.59 -2.46
N LEU A 225 -5.55 -7.61 -2.42
CA LEU A 225 -4.67 -7.91 -1.29
C LEU A 225 -3.25 -8.09 -1.80
N ASP A 226 -2.28 -7.55 -1.08
CA ASP A 226 -0.85 -7.85 -1.28
C ASP A 226 -0.10 -7.75 0.05
N LYS A 227 1.19 -8.10 0.04
CA LYS A 227 2.07 -7.85 1.19
C LYS A 227 2.32 -6.36 1.35
N ASP A 228 2.47 -5.93 2.60
CA ASP A 228 2.86 -4.57 2.97
C ASP A 228 4.08 -4.04 2.21
N THR A 229 5.11 -4.86 2.10
CA THR A 229 6.35 -4.53 1.41
C THR A 229 6.15 -4.38 -0.10
N ASN A 230 5.37 -5.27 -0.72
CA ASN A 230 5.02 -5.21 -2.14
C ASN A 230 4.17 -3.99 -2.46
N ALA A 231 3.18 -3.69 -1.61
CA ALA A 231 2.33 -2.52 -1.75
C ALA A 231 3.16 -1.23 -1.67
N ALA A 232 4.03 -1.09 -0.67
CA ALA A 232 4.93 0.05 -0.56
C ALA A 232 5.87 0.17 -1.77
N ALA A 233 6.47 -0.93 -2.22
CA ALA A 233 7.33 -0.96 -3.40
C ALA A 233 6.57 -0.53 -4.68
N LEU A 234 5.32 -0.95 -4.84
CA LEU A 234 4.45 -0.48 -5.92
C LEU A 234 4.22 1.03 -5.81
N GLY A 235 3.87 1.53 -4.63
CA GLY A 235 3.67 2.96 -4.38
C GLY A 235 4.90 3.79 -4.76
N LEU A 236 6.09 3.31 -4.40
CA LEU A 236 7.37 3.93 -4.74
C LEU A 236 7.64 3.95 -6.25
N ALA A 237 7.44 2.83 -6.95
CA ALA A 237 7.58 2.76 -8.40
C ALA A 237 6.55 3.67 -9.11
N VAL A 238 5.33 3.76 -8.57
CA VAL A 238 4.31 4.71 -9.05
C VAL A 238 4.74 6.16 -8.83
N GLY A 239 5.33 6.45 -7.68
CA GLY A 239 5.84 7.76 -7.28
C GLY A 239 7.09 8.24 -8.02
N GLY A 240 7.65 7.43 -8.92
CA GLY A 240 8.77 7.82 -9.79
C GLY A 240 10.11 7.21 -9.41
N GLU A 241 10.16 6.29 -8.46
CA GLU A 241 11.36 5.47 -8.27
C GLU A 241 11.54 4.54 -9.48
N VAL A 242 12.76 4.53 -10.04
CA VAL A 242 13.12 3.82 -11.27
C VAL A 242 14.30 2.88 -11.03
N GLY A 243 14.52 1.95 -11.95
CA GLY A 243 15.60 0.96 -11.86
C GLY A 243 15.25 -0.25 -10.99
N ALA A 244 16.24 -1.09 -10.72
CA ALA A 244 16.09 -2.23 -9.83
C ALA A 244 16.30 -1.77 -8.38
N PHE A 245 15.28 -1.90 -7.52
CA PHE A 245 15.39 -1.47 -6.13
C PHE A 245 14.77 -2.44 -5.14
N ALA A 246 15.27 -2.42 -3.91
CA ALA A 246 14.68 -3.11 -2.77
C ALA A 246 14.18 -2.10 -1.73
N TYR A 247 12.89 -2.18 -1.40
CA TYR A 247 12.30 -1.52 -0.26
C TYR A 247 12.35 -2.46 0.95
N LEU A 248 13.09 -2.09 2.00
CA LEU A 248 13.23 -2.88 3.23
C LEU A 248 12.36 -2.26 4.32
N HIS A 249 11.36 -3.01 4.78
CA HIS A 249 10.41 -2.58 5.79
C HIS A 249 10.74 -3.22 7.14
N LEU A 250 11.12 -2.41 8.13
CA LEU A 250 11.36 -2.87 9.50
C LEU A 250 10.34 -2.25 10.47
N GLY A 251 9.51 -3.12 11.05
CA GLY A 251 8.47 -2.77 12.01
C GLY A 251 8.32 -3.88 13.04
N THR A 252 7.11 -4.45 13.13
CA THR A 252 6.85 -5.64 13.95
C THR A 252 7.49 -6.91 13.38
N GLY A 253 7.87 -6.87 12.10
CA GLY A 253 8.68 -7.85 11.40
C GLY A 253 9.66 -7.18 10.43
N LEU A 254 10.28 -8.00 9.57
CA LEU A 254 11.19 -7.57 8.53
C LEU A 254 10.89 -8.25 7.19
N GLY A 255 10.60 -7.45 6.17
CA GLY A 255 10.37 -7.93 4.81
C GLY A 255 10.90 -6.98 3.75
N ALA A 256 10.96 -7.46 2.51
CA ALA A 256 11.38 -6.66 1.36
C ALA A 256 10.30 -6.64 0.28
N GLY A 257 10.16 -5.49 -0.37
CA GLY A 257 9.46 -5.31 -1.63
C GLY A 257 10.50 -5.12 -2.71
N LEU A 258 10.46 -5.95 -3.75
CA LEU A 258 11.49 -5.97 -4.78
C LEU A 258 10.89 -5.40 -6.06
N VAL A 259 11.53 -4.41 -6.67
CA VAL A 259 11.21 -3.94 -8.02
C VAL A 259 12.34 -4.32 -8.94
N LEU A 260 12.04 -5.20 -9.89
CA LEU A 260 13.00 -5.74 -10.87
C LEU A 260 12.39 -5.57 -12.27
N GLY A 261 13.16 -5.05 -13.22
CA GLY A 261 12.64 -4.78 -14.57
C GLY A 261 11.47 -3.78 -14.59
N GLY A 262 11.39 -2.88 -13.60
CA GLY A 262 10.33 -1.87 -13.50
C GLY A 262 9.00 -2.37 -12.91
N ALA A 263 8.92 -3.63 -12.48
CA ALA A 263 7.72 -4.21 -11.87
C ALA A 263 8.02 -4.83 -10.50
N VAL A 264 6.99 -4.86 -9.63
CA VAL A 264 7.09 -5.53 -8.33
C VAL A 264 7.24 -7.03 -8.55
N HIS A 265 8.35 -7.60 -8.09
CA HIS A 265 8.62 -9.03 -8.17
C HIS A 265 7.98 -9.76 -6.99
N ARG A 266 6.85 -10.44 -7.25
CA ARG A 266 6.08 -11.19 -6.24
C ARG A 266 6.45 -12.68 -6.14
N GLY A 267 7.13 -13.19 -7.17
CA GLY A 267 7.54 -14.59 -7.31
C GLY A 267 6.37 -15.54 -7.63
N ALA A 268 6.68 -16.66 -8.30
CA ALA A 268 5.69 -17.62 -8.77
C ALA A 268 4.86 -18.33 -7.68
N ARG A 269 5.28 -18.20 -6.42
CA ARG A 269 4.62 -18.80 -5.25
C ARG A 269 4.22 -17.74 -4.22
N THR A 270 4.03 -16.49 -4.67
CA THR A 270 3.65 -15.31 -3.86
C THR A 270 4.57 -14.93 -2.69
N GLY A 271 5.67 -15.66 -2.50
CA GLY A 271 6.60 -15.52 -1.37
C GLY A 271 7.91 -14.79 -1.67
N ALA A 272 8.05 -14.03 -2.77
CA ALA A 272 9.27 -13.26 -2.99
C ALA A 272 9.42 -12.14 -1.94
N GLY A 273 10.64 -11.79 -1.54
CA GLY A 273 10.89 -10.71 -0.58
C GLY A 273 10.88 -11.12 0.90
N GLU A 274 10.74 -12.40 1.23
CA GLU A 274 10.89 -12.96 2.59
C GLU A 274 12.38 -13.02 3.04
N PHE A 275 13.16 -11.99 2.71
CA PHE A 275 14.60 -11.94 2.97
C PHE A 275 14.93 -11.88 4.47
N GLY A 276 14.00 -11.37 5.29
CA GLY A 276 14.14 -11.33 6.74
C GLY A 276 14.36 -12.72 7.34
N HIS A 277 13.93 -13.78 6.67
CA HIS A 277 14.12 -15.16 7.10
C HIS A 277 15.41 -15.82 6.57
N GLN A 278 16.26 -15.09 5.84
CA GLN A 278 17.60 -15.57 5.49
C GLN A 278 18.41 -15.83 6.76
N VAL A 279 18.98 -17.03 6.89
CA VAL A 279 19.85 -17.41 8.01
C VAL A 279 21.24 -16.83 7.79
N VAL A 280 21.65 -15.90 8.66
CA VAL A 280 22.99 -15.28 8.64
C VAL A 280 23.84 -15.66 9.86
N GLN A 281 23.22 -16.32 10.85
CA GLN A 281 23.92 -16.89 12.01
C GLN A 281 23.34 -18.27 12.34
N LEU A 282 24.02 -19.36 11.96
CA LEU A 282 23.50 -20.73 12.13
C LEU A 282 23.14 -21.04 13.60
N ASP A 283 23.99 -20.61 14.54
CA ASP A 283 23.79 -20.76 15.99
C ASP A 283 23.07 -19.55 16.61
N GLY A 284 22.27 -18.85 15.81
CA GLY A 284 21.55 -17.65 16.22
C GLY A 284 20.31 -17.92 17.09
N PRO A 285 19.61 -16.85 17.50
CA PRO A 285 18.37 -16.96 18.26
C PRO A 285 17.29 -17.68 17.43
N PRO A 286 16.33 -18.36 18.09
CA PRO A 286 15.19 -18.95 17.39
C PRO A 286 14.38 -17.87 16.67
N CYS A 287 13.92 -18.17 15.47
CA CYS A 287 12.99 -17.35 14.71
C CYS A 287 11.60 -18.00 14.72
N PRO A 288 10.52 -17.23 14.87
CA PRO A 288 9.16 -17.75 14.77
C PRO A 288 8.83 -18.50 13.46
N CYS A 289 9.60 -18.29 12.39
CA CYS A 289 9.46 -19.07 11.15
C CYS A 289 9.92 -20.54 11.26
N GLY A 290 10.55 -20.93 12.36
CA GLY A 290 11.08 -22.28 12.62
C GLY A 290 12.60 -22.41 12.48
N ASN A 291 13.26 -21.44 11.84
CA ASN A 291 14.72 -21.41 11.69
C ASN A 291 15.43 -20.76 12.90
N ARG A 292 16.76 -20.62 12.81
CA ARG A 292 17.61 -19.89 13.76
C ARG A 292 18.47 -18.86 13.04
N GLY A 293 18.73 -17.75 13.73
CA GLY A 293 19.57 -16.64 13.25
C GLY A 293 19.18 -16.06 11.90
N CYS A 294 17.87 -15.97 11.67
CA CYS A 294 17.29 -15.15 10.62
C CYS A 294 17.68 -13.67 10.83
N VAL A 295 17.85 -12.93 9.73
CA VAL A 295 18.08 -11.47 9.75
C VAL A 295 17.04 -10.76 10.62
N GLU A 296 15.75 -11.08 10.46
CA GLU A 296 14.65 -10.53 11.25
C GLU A 296 14.85 -10.78 12.75
N ALA A 297 15.11 -12.02 13.15
CA ALA A 297 15.25 -12.40 14.55
C ALA A 297 16.43 -11.67 15.21
N LEU A 298 17.54 -11.52 14.48
CA LEU A 298 18.72 -10.79 14.94
C LEU A 298 18.45 -9.27 15.02
N CYS A 299 17.83 -8.68 14.00
CA CYS A 299 17.44 -7.27 13.96
C CYS A 299 16.50 -6.92 15.13
N LEU A 300 15.40 -7.65 15.28
CA LEU A 300 14.42 -7.39 16.33
C LEU A 300 15.00 -7.61 17.72
N ALA A 301 15.88 -8.60 17.91
CA ALA A 301 16.56 -8.80 19.18
C ALA A 301 17.55 -7.66 19.50
N ALA A 302 18.23 -7.09 18.51
CA ALA A 302 19.09 -5.91 18.69
C ALA A 302 18.25 -4.67 19.07
N VAL A 303 17.16 -4.42 18.35
CA VAL A 303 16.21 -3.33 18.65
C VAL A 303 15.65 -3.45 20.07
N ALA A 304 15.21 -4.65 20.48
CA ALA A 304 14.65 -4.90 21.81
C ALA A 304 15.63 -4.60 22.96
N ARG A 305 16.95 -4.66 22.71
CA ARG A 305 17.99 -4.32 23.68
C ARG A 305 18.52 -2.88 23.55
N GLY A 306 17.95 -2.08 22.65
CA GLY A 306 18.38 -0.71 22.37
C GLY A 306 19.65 -0.58 21.50
N ASP A 307 20.12 -1.68 20.91
CA ASP A 307 21.29 -1.70 20.03
C ASP A 307 20.89 -1.38 18.58
N ILE A 308 20.56 -0.10 18.33
CA ILE A 308 20.09 0.35 17.01
C ILE A 308 21.18 0.26 15.94
N ASP A 309 22.43 0.57 16.27
CA ASP A 309 23.53 0.48 15.32
C ASP A 309 23.83 -1.01 14.97
N GLY A 310 23.70 -1.93 15.93
CA GLY A 310 23.74 -3.36 15.67
C GLY A 310 22.59 -3.84 14.78
N ALA A 311 21.36 -3.36 15.02
CA ALA A 311 20.21 -3.66 14.16
C ALA A 311 20.41 -3.15 12.73
N ALA A 312 20.91 -1.92 12.56
CA ALA A 312 21.22 -1.34 11.26
C ALA A 312 22.29 -2.14 10.51
N ARG A 313 23.32 -2.64 11.21
CA ARG A 313 24.35 -3.50 10.63
C ARG A 313 23.78 -4.84 10.17
N VAL A 314 22.97 -5.51 10.99
CA VAL A 314 22.32 -6.79 10.61
C VAL A 314 21.40 -6.59 9.40
N LEU A 315 20.61 -5.52 9.37
CA LEU A 315 19.80 -5.15 8.21
C LEU A 315 20.68 -4.93 6.97
N GLY A 316 21.83 -4.27 7.16
CA GLY A 316 22.86 -4.06 6.14
C GLY A 316 23.39 -5.36 5.52
N GLU A 317 23.64 -6.39 6.33
CA GLU A 317 24.07 -7.70 5.82
C GLU A 317 22.98 -8.36 4.96
N GLY A 318 21.72 -8.30 5.40
CA GLY A 318 20.58 -8.76 4.60
C GLY A 318 20.46 -7.98 3.28
N ALA A 319 20.60 -6.66 3.32
CA ALA A 319 20.58 -5.81 2.13
C ALA A 319 21.74 -6.13 1.17
N ALA A 320 22.95 -6.35 1.70
CA ALA A 320 24.13 -6.71 0.92
C ALA A 320 23.97 -8.05 0.19
N ASN A 321 23.27 -9.01 0.80
CA ASN A 321 22.95 -10.28 0.16
C ASN A 321 21.94 -10.11 -0.98
N LEU A 322 20.91 -9.28 -0.77
CA LEU A 322 19.95 -8.94 -1.83
C LEU A 322 20.64 -8.25 -3.00
N VAL A 323 21.47 -7.23 -2.73
CA VAL A 323 22.24 -6.51 -3.75
C VAL A 323 23.07 -7.48 -4.58
N GLY A 324 23.83 -8.36 -3.93
CA GLY A 324 24.68 -9.32 -4.64
C GLY A 324 23.93 -10.39 -5.41
N LEU A 325 22.73 -10.78 -4.96
CA LEU A 325 21.96 -11.87 -5.56
C LEU A 325 21.06 -11.39 -6.72
N LEU A 326 20.51 -10.18 -6.60
CA LEU A 326 19.48 -9.66 -7.50
C LEU A 326 19.93 -8.49 -8.36
N ASP A 327 21.18 -8.03 -8.19
CA ASP A 327 21.75 -6.89 -8.91
C ASP A 327 20.90 -5.62 -8.72
N ILE A 328 20.73 -5.23 -7.45
CA ILE A 328 19.91 -4.07 -7.05
C ILE A 328 20.72 -2.77 -7.12
N ASP A 329 20.14 -1.75 -7.75
CA ASP A 329 20.74 -0.41 -7.93
C ASP A 329 20.46 0.55 -6.77
N LEU A 330 19.45 0.27 -5.94
CA LEU A 330 19.01 1.17 -4.88
C LEU A 330 18.36 0.42 -3.71
N VAL A 331 18.75 0.78 -2.49
CA VAL A 331 18.10 0.30 -1.25
C VAL A 331 17.31 1.44 -0.61
N LEU A 332 16.00 1.24 -0.47
CA LEU A 332 15.07 2.13 0.20
C LEU A 332 14.68 1.55 1.56
N LEU A 333 14.77 2.34 2.62
CA LEU A 333 14.46 1.90 3.98
C LEU A 333 13.15 2.52 4.47
N GLY A 334 12.32 1.71 5.14
CA GLY A 334 11.09 2.18 5.75
C GLY A 334 10.63 1.29 6.91
N GLY A 335 9.41 1.57 7.39
CA GLY A 335 8.86 0.96 8.59
C GLY A 335 9.18 1.76 9.85
N ARG A 336 8.31 1.59 10.86
CA ARG A 336 8.30 2.41 12.08
C ARG A 336 9.62 2.43 12.83
N THR A 337 10.35 1.31 12.83
CA THR A 337 11.64 1.18 13.52
C THR A 337 12.72 2.00 12.82
N VAL A 338 12.75 1.98 11.48
CA VAL A 338 13.67 2.81 10.69
C VAL A 338 13.30 4.29 10.82
N THR A 339 12.01 4.64 10.75
CA THR A 339 11.55 6.03 10.84
C THR A 339 11.85 6.67 12.20
N ALA A 340 11.95 5.88 13.28
CA ALA A 340 12.35 6.39 14.59
C ALA A 340 13.82 6.82 14.65
N GLU A 341 14.71 6.19 13.88
CA GLU A 341 16.17 6.41 13.93
C GLU A 341 16.78 6.43 12.50
N PRO A 342 16.30 7.29 11.58
CA PRO A 342 16.55 7.15 10.14
C PRO A 342 18.02 7.30 9.78
N GLU A 343 18.73 8.25 10.40
CA GLU A 343 20.15 8.50 10.13
C GLU A 343 21.03 7.31 10.52
N ARG A 344 20.71 6.64 11.63
CA ARG A 344 21.46 5.46 12.09
C ARG A 344 21.30 4.29 11.13
N PHE A 345 20.07 4.04 10.67
CA PHE A 345 19.80 2.98 9.71
C PHE A 345 20.45 3.25 8.35
N VAL A 346 20.32 4.46 7.81
CA VAL A 346 20.98 4.82 6.53
C VAL A 346 22.49 4.67 6.63
N ARG A 347 23.11 5.18 7.71
CA ARG A 347 24.55 5.05 7.94
C ARG A 347 24.98 3.59 8.11
N GLY A 348 24.28 2.81 8.94
CA GLY A 348 24.65 1.44 9.26
C GLY A 348 24.52 0.50 8.07
N VAL A 349 23.40 0.57 7.34
CA VAL A 349 23.19 -0.20 6.10
C VAL A 349 24.19 0.24 5.03
N GLY A 350 24.38 1.56 4.86
CA GLY A 350 25.34 2.12 3.91
C GLY A 350 26.78 1.67 4.17
N ALA A 351 27.22 1.60 5.42
CA ALA A 351 28.57 1.14 5.78
C ALA A 351 28.82 -0.32 5.39
N VAL A 352 27.81 -1.19 5.49
CA VAL A 352 27.90 -2.59 5.06
C VAL A 352 28.01 -2.67 3.53
N LEU A 353 27.14 -1.96 2.79
CA LEU A 353 27.18 -1.94 1.33
C LEU A 353 28.48 -1.34 0.78
N ASP A 354 29.01 -0.32 1.44
CA ASP A 354 30.31 0.30 1.13
C ASP A 354 31.49 -0.65 1.35
N THR A 355 31.45 -1.43 2.43
CA THR A 355 32.45 -2.48 2.66
C THR A 355 32.37 -3.58 1.61
N ARG A 356 31.16 -3.99 1.21
CA ARG A 356 30.93 -4.94 0.11
C ARG A 356 31.50 -4.41 -1.21
N ALA A 357 31.15 -3.18 -1.59
CA ALA A 357 31.57 -2.56 -2.84
C ALA A 357 33.11 -2.52 -2.98
N ARG A 358 33.81 -2.14 -1.90
CA ARG A 358 35.28 -2.20 -1.85
C ARG A 358 35.85 -3.60 -2.07
N ARG A 359 35.26 -4.62 -1.44
CA ARG A 359 35.69 -6.02 -1.58
C ARG A 359 35.51 -6.54 -3.01
N GLU A 360 34.44 -6.11 -3.68
CA GLU A 360 34.07 -6.53 -5.02
C GLU A 360 34.68 -5.68 -6.13
N GLY A 361 35.43 -4.62 -5.78
CA GLY A 361 36.06 -3.72 -6.75
C GLY A 361 35.06 -2.86 -7.52
N ALA A 362 33.86 -2.64 -6.98
CA ALA A 362 32.85 -1.77 -7.57
C ALA A 362 33.27 -0.30 -7.46
N SER A 363 32.94 0.51 -8.47
CA SER A 363 33.31 1.93 -8.53
C SER A 363 32.61 2.79 -7.48
N SER A 364 31.42 2.38 -7.04
CA SER A 364 30.61 3.06 -6.03
C SER A 364 29.70 2.05 -5.31
N PRO A 365 29.40 2.26 -4.02
CA PRO A 365 28.40 1.46 -3.35
C PRO A 365 26.98 1.73 -3.85
N VAL A 366 26.11 0.75 -3.70
CA VAL A 366 24.68 0.91 -3.93
C VAL A 366 24.12 1.96 -2.96
N PRO A 367 23.45 3.02 -3.46
CA PRO A 367 22.88 4.06 -2.63
C PRO A 367 21.82 3.53 -1.66
N VAL A 368 21.79 4.12 -0.47
CA VAL A 368 20.82 3.82 0.60
C VAL A 368 20.15 5.12 1.03
N ARG A 369 18.82 5.13 1.13
CA ARG A 369 18.08 6.27 1.71
C ARG A 369 16.73 5.85 2.28
N ILE A 370 16.13 6.75 3.04
CA ILE A 370 14.75 6.59 3.51
C ILE A 370 13.80 6.68 2.32
N ALA A 371 12.83 5.77 2.29
CA ALA A 371 11.75 5.79 1.31
C ALA A 371 10.88 7.05 1.51
N PRO A 372 10.48 7.75 0.43
CA PRO A 372 9.49 8.81 0.52
C PRO A 372 8.11 8.27 1.00
N GLY A 373 7.22 9.16 1.44
CA GLY A 373 5.88 8.80 1.94
C GLY A 373 5.81 8.44 3.44
N GLY A 374 6.95 8.20 4.09
CA GLY A 374 7.04 8.03 5.55
C GLY A 374 6.10 6.93 6.07
N ALA A 375 5.36 7.23 7.14
CA ALA A 375 4.44 6.29 7.78
C ALA A 375 3.27 5.84 6.88
N ARG A 376 2.99 6.54 5.77
CA ARG A 376 1.86 6.26 4.87
C ARG A 376 2.23 5.40 3.68
N ALA A 377 3.52 5.16 3.42
CA ALA A 377 4.01 4.52 2.20
C ALA A 377 3.30 3.18 1.89
N VAL A 378 3.05 2.35 2.92
CA VAL A 378 2.35 1.07 2.74
C VAL A 378 0.88 1.28 2.37
N ALA A 379 0.16 2.15 3.08
CA ALA A 379 -1.26 2.40 2.82
C ALA A 379 -1.49 3.12 1.48
N GLU A 380 -0.66 4.10 1.12
CA GLU A 380 -0.66 4.73 -0.20
C GLU A 380 -0.38 3.71 -1.31
N GLY A 381 0.61 2.83 -1.08
CA GLY A 381 0.92 1.71 -1.95
C GLY A 381 -0.23 0.71 -2.10
N ALA A 382 -0.94 0.42 -1.01
CA ALA A 382 -2.12 -0.45 -1.01
C ALA A 382 -3.22 0.13 -1.91
N ALA A 383 -3.46 1.44 -1.86
CA ALA A 383 -4.39 2.09 -2.79
C ALA A 383 -3.91 2.01 -4.25
N GLN A 384 -2.61 2.07 -4.50
CA GLN A 384 -2.06 1.86 -5.85
C GLN A 384 -2.26 0.44 -6.38
N LEU A 385 -2.54 -0.56 -5.53
CA LEU A 385 -2.92 -1.89 -6.02
C LEU A 385 -4.19 -1.84 -6.89
N LEU A 386 -5.07 -0.86 -6.67
CA LEU A 386 -6.26 -0.62 -7.49
C LEU A 386 -6.02 0.42 -8.58
N LEU A 387 -5.30 1.50 -8.26
CA LEU A 387 -5.14 2.61 -9.18
C LEU A 387 -4.11 2.31 -10.27
N ALA A 388 -2.98 1.68 -9.96
CA ALA A 388 -1.90 1.48 -10.92
C ALA A 388 -2.36 0.75 -12.21
N PRO A 389 -3.21 -0.31 -12.15
CA PRO A 389 -3.77 -0.92 -13.35
C PRO A 389 -4.61 0.03 -14.23
N LEU A 390 -5.27 1.03 -13.65
CA LEU A 390 -6.03 2.04 -14.42
C LEU A 390 -5.14 2.94 -15.27
N PHE A 391 -3.88 3.07 -14.88
CA PHE A 391 -2.85 3.85 -15.56
C PHE A 391 -1.86 2.95 -16.30
N GLY A 392 -2.25 1.71 -16.61
CA GLY A 392 -1.49 0.81 -17.49
C GLY A 392 -0.23 0.23 -16.86
N ARG A 393 -0.07 0.39 -15.54
CA ARG A 393 1.01 -0.24 -14.79
C ARG A 393 0.53 -1.63 -14.39
N THR A 394 0.98 -2.63 -15.15
CA THR A 394 0.54 -4.01 -14.96
C THR A 394 1.06 -4.59 -13.64
N GLN A 395 0.23 -5.42 -13.02
CA GLN A 395 0.59 -6.33 -11.96
C GLN A 395 0.70 -7.69 -12.62
N ASP A 396 1.85 -8.00 -13.23
CA ASP A 396 2.10 -9.35 -13.71
C ASP A 396 2.50 -10.28 -12.55
#